data_AF-A0A1T3CYW0-F1
#
_entry.id   AF-A0A1T3CYW0-F1
#
_cell.length_a   1.000
_cell.length_b   1.000
_cell.length_c   1.000
_cell.angle_alpha   90.00
_cell.angle_beta   90.00
_cell.angle_gamma   90.00
#
_symmetry.space_group_name_H-M   'P 1'
#
loop_
_entity.id
_entity.type
_entity.pdbx_description
1 polymer ?
#
loop_
_entity_poly.entity_id
_entity_poly.type
_entity_poly.pdbx_seq_one_letter_code
_entity_poly.pdbx_strand_id
1 'polypeptide(L)'
;MADTMADNLRLTPIIDGDKNDPLSKMEGLNPERAMRLLQPRSPELPTKIAVGPLKTGSNALKLGVATSHKPAGIKQELPPSQNGGSQSLVYTPRNLPSMIAGVKRPRDHLDDSEQQWCSNLPTLPPQPAPNEHTMYLESLLTPRCLLLTLKSRCGSSGQSISTQYRSITDAGLLLGNAIQYHLDLPVLQLPVPSEVEGTIKRVVQGELLENAWYDLTPEAKFAYARQLRHILNNMRSGMNPIRINSTLSGKGAMLGSASSGPYSLILDQHLQNTYWAVRVKPTCRNFVAFLAASFVPSVPTQVADALTCQFRSDYNIRFTHGELSPKNIIIQNSKIVCILGWDSGGWYPEWWEYVKFFEARTAPENQDWYDYARDIFAETYPSELVAYQGIARCQRQ
;
A
#
# COMPACT_ATOMS: atom_id res chain seq x y z
N MET A 1 59.13 8.45 -76.88
CA MET A 1 59.69 7.10 -77.03
C MET A 1 58.69 6.12 -76.42
N ALA A 2 58.12 5.28 -77.30
CA ALA A 2 57.30 4.06 -77.12
C ALA A 2 56.05 4.14 -76.21
N ASP A 3 54.80 4.03 -76.71
CA ASP A 3 54.08 2.86 -77.30
C ASP A 3 53.94 1.69 -76.31
N THR A 4 52.83 0.96 -76.13
CA THR A 4 51.43 0.93 -76.63
C THR A 4 50.68 -0.15 -75.79
N MET A 5 49.39 -0.35 -76.08
CA MET A 5 48.49 -1.51 -75.78
C MET A 5 47.56 -1.28 -74.57
N ALA A 6 46.29 -0.88 -74.76
CA ALA A 6 45.14 -1.64 -75.33
C ALA A 6 44.86 -2.92 -74.51
N ASP A 7 43.66 -3.28 -74.06
CA ASP A 7 42.29 -2.90 -74.39
C ASP A 7 41.36 -3.56 -73.33
N ASN A 8 40.06 -3.23 -73.39
CA ASN A 8 38.93 -4.12 -73.03
C ASN A 8 38.40 -4.28 -71.58
N LEU A 9 37.22 -3.67 -71.36
CA LEU A 9 35.91 -4.30 -71.04
C LEU A 9 35.13 -3.77 -69.81
N ARG A 10 33.90 -3.30 -70.14
CA ARG A 10 32.60 -3.41 -69.43
C ARG A 10 32.24 -2.41 -68.31
N LEU A 11 31.17 -1.66 -68.63
CA LEU A 11 30.26 -0.91 -67.75
C LEU A 11 29.53 -1.81 -66.74
N THR A 12 29.38 -1.37 -65.49
CA THR A 12 28.16 -1.46 -64.62
C THR A 12 28.42 -0.75 -63.26
N PRO A 13 27.37 -0.39 -62.49
CA PRO A 13 27.22 0.93 -61.86
C PRO A 13 27.90 1.08 -60.49
N ILE A 14 28.21 2.33 -60.15
CA ILE A 14 28.56 2.75 -58.78
C ILE A 14 27.30 2.59 -57.92
N ILE A 15 27.30 1.56 -57.07
CA ILE A 15 26.37 1.43 -55.95
C ILE A 15 26.96 2.30 -54.83
N ASP A 16 26.36 3.46 -54.60
CA ASP A 16 26.66 4.27 -53.41
C ASP A 16 26.11 3.50 -52.19
N GLY A 17 27.02 2.95 -51.39
CA GLY A 17 26.71 2.10 -50.25
C GLY A 17 25.99 2.88 -49.16
N ASP A 18 24.83 2.36 -48.79
CA ASP A 18 23.98 2.74 -47.67
C ASP A 18 24.78 2.95 -46.38
N LYS A 19 25.00 4.21 -46.00
CA LYS A 19 25.52 4.59 -44.67
C LYS A 19 24.37 4.54 -43.66
N ASN A 20 23.96 3.35 -43.27
CA ASN A 20 23.12 3.14 -42.10
C ASN A 20 23.46 1.81 -41.41
N ASP A 21 24.75 1.61 -41.10
CA ASP A 21 25.15 0.58 -40.13
C ASP A 21 25.07 1.17 -38.70
N PRO A 22 24.13 0.72 -37.84
CA PRO A 22 23.97 1.19 -36.47
C PRO A 22 25.22 0.99 -35.58
N LEU A 23 26.15 0.12 -36.01
CA LEU A 23 27.39 -0.16 -35.30
C LEU A 23 28.40 1.00 -35.37
N SER A 24 28.30 1.87 -36.38
CA SER A 24 29.24 3.01 -36.55
C SER A 24 29.08 4.12 -35.49
N LYS A 25 27.96 4.14 -34.74
CA LYS A 25 27.68 5.16 -33.72
C LYS A 25 28.02 4.72 -32.28
N MET A 26 28.63 3.56 -32.09
CA MET A 26 28.86 2.97 -30.76
C MET A 26 30.33 2.62 -30.49
N GLU A 27 31.28 3.34 -31.10
CA GLU A 27 32.70 3.20 -30.77
C GLU A 27 32.94 3.53 -29.28
N GLY A 28 33.48 2.55 -28.55
CA GLY A 28 33.80 2.66 -27.11
C GLY A 28 32.93 1.80 -26.18
N LEU A 29 31.88 1.15 -26.68
CA LEU A 29 31.07 0.20 -25.91
C LEU A 29 31.54 -1.24 -26.10
N ASN A 30 31.62 -2.01 -25.00
CA ASN A 30 31.87 -3.45 -25.06
C ASN A 30 30.85 -4.12 -26.03
N PRO A 31 31.31 -4.93 -27.01
CA PRO A 31 30.45 -5.51 -28.06
C PRO A 31 29.31 -6.36 -27.50
N GLU A 32 29.49 -7.03 -26.36
CA GLU A 32 28.40 -7.78 -25.71
C GLU A 32 27.30 -6.86 -25.17
N ARG A 33 27.67 -5.65 -24.72
CA ARG A 33 26.73 -4.64 -24.21
C ARG A 33 25.97 -3.96 -25.35
N ALA A 34 26.63 -3.72 -26.48
CA ALA A 34 25.99 -3.19 -27.69
C ALA A 34 24.95 -4.19 -28.23
N MET A 35 25.26 -5.48 -28.26
CA MET A 35 24.30 -6.52 -28.67
C MET A 35 23.09 -6.62 -27.76
N ARG A 36 23.24 -6.48 -26.43
CA ARG A 36 22.08 -6.50 -25.50
C ARG A 36 21.13 -5.32 -25.70
N LEU A 37 21.64 -4.17 -26.14
CA LEU A 37 20.81 -2.97 -26.38
C LEU A 37 20.04 -3.04 -27.71
N LEU A 38 20.50 -3.86 -28.66
CA LEU A 38 19.89 -4.03 -29.97
C LEU A 38 18.89 -5.19 -30.04
N GLN A 39 18.77 -6.01 -28.97
CA GLN A 39 17.74 -7.05 -28.93
C GLN A 39 16.35 -6.44 -28.73
N PRO A 40 15.36 -6.79 -29.58
CA PRO A 40 13.96 -6.46 -29.31
C PRO A 40 13.57 -7.06 -27.96
N ARG A 41 13.19 -6.22 -27.00
CA ARG A 41 12.57 -6.68 -25.77
C ARG A 41 11.20 -7.26 -26.10
N SER A 42 11.12 -8.57 -26.25
CA SER A 42 9.86 -9.30 -26.07
C SER A 42 9.32 -8.92 -24.68
N PRO A 43 8.01 -8.67 -24.52
CA PRO A 43 7.46 -8.38 -23.21
C PRO A 43 7.70 -9.58 -22.30
N GLU A 44 8.60 -9.43 -21.33
CA GLU A 44 8.76 -10.42 -20.27
C GLU A 44 7.43 -10.52 -19.53
N LEU A 45 6.89 -11.74 -19.45
CA LEU A 45 5.80 -12.03 -18.54
C LEU A 45 6.31 -11.68 -17.13
N PRO A 46 5.68 -10.76 -16.37
CA PRO A 46 6.12 -10.51 -15.02
C PRO A 46 5.91 -11.77 -14.20
N THR A 47 7.02 -12.34 -13.71
CA THR A 47 7.01 -13.42 -12.73
C THR A 47 6.53 -12.82 -11.41
N LYS A 48 5.21 -12.88 -11.19
CA LYS A 48 4.40 -12.41 -10.05
C LYS A 48 3.90 -10.96 -10.18
N ILE A 49 2.67 -10.85 -10.68
CA ILE A 49 1.77 -9.72 -10.40
C ILE A 49 1.38 -9.85 -8.91
N ALA A 50 2.03 -9.10 -8.03
CA ALA A 50 1.92 -9.31 -6.59
C ALA A 50 0.78 -8.49 -5.98
N VAL A 51 -0.41 -9.11 -5.83
CA VAL A 51 -1.08 -8.96 -4.53
C VAL A 51 -0.23 -9.78 -3.58
N GLY A 52 0.37 -9.12 -2.58
CA GLY A 52 1.12 -9.82 -1.55
C GLY A 52 0.32 -10.98 -0.93
N PRO A 53 0.94 -11.98 -0.28
CA PRO A 53 0.19 -13.05 0.37
C PRO A 53 -0.95 -12.50 1.22
N LEU A 54 -2.13 -13.10 1.05
CA LEU A 54 -3.30 -12.82 1.85
C LEU A 54 -3.05 -13.33 3.28
N LYS A 55 -3.08 -12.42 4.26
CA LYS A 55 -2.89 -12.73 5.68
C LYS A 55 -4.16 -12.44 6.44
N THR A 56 -4.65 -13.42 7.21
CA THR A 56 -5.80 -13.18 8.08
C THR A 56 -5.38 -12.26 9.22
N GLY A 57 -6.16 -11.20 9.47
CA GLY A 57 -5.93 -10.26 10.57
C GLY A 57 -6.27 -10.83 11.96
N SER A 58 -6.33 -12.15 12.11
CA SER A 58 -6.73 -12.82 13.36
C SER A 58 -5.49 -13.42 14.05
N ASN A 59 -4.56 -12.60 14.53
CA ASN A 59 -3.55 -13.07 15.48
C ASN A 59 -4.20 -13.22 16.88
N ALA A 60 -5.04 -14.24 17.05
CA ALA A 60 -5.64 -14.55 18.34
C ALA A 60 -4.60 -15.27 19.23
N LEU A 61 -3.68 -14.53 19.85
CA LEU A 61 -2.93 -15.00 21.01
C LEU A 61 -3.03 -13.97 22.13
N LYS A 62 -3.75 -14.36 23.19
CA LYS A 62 -3.81 -13.66 24.47
C LYS A 62 -2.52 -13.99 25.24
N LEU A 63 -1.52 -13.11 25.21
CA LEU A 63 -0.30 -13.27 26.01
C LEU A 63 -0.56 -12.77 27.43
N GLY A 64 -0.63 -13.71 28.38
CA GLY A 64 -0.84 -13.37 29.80
C GLY A 64 -1.41 -14.50 30.65
N VAL A 65 -0.87 -15.70 30.59
CA VAL A 65 -0.90 -16.64 31.73
C VAL A 65 0.49 -17.29 31.80
N ALA A 66 1.25 -16.93 32.82
CA ALA A 66 2.48 -17.62 33.16
C ALA A 66 2.12 -19.01 33.70
N THR A 67 2.26 -20.06 32.88
CA THR A 67 2.30 -21.42 33.40
C THR A 67 3.73 -21.71 33.83
N SER A 68 3.90 -21.84 35.15
CA SER A 68 5.12 -22.35 35.76
C SER A 68 5.47 -23.71 35.17
N HIS A 69 6.52 -23.78 34.36
CA HIS A 69 7.17 -25.03 34.02
C HIS A 69 8.56 -25.07 34.67
N LYS A 70 8.65 -25.86 35.74
CA LYS A 70 9.89 -26.36 36.33
C LYS A 70 10.76 -27.00 35.24
N PRO A 71 12.06 -26.72 35.15
CA PRO A 71 12.97 -27.55 34.38
C PRO A 71 13.37 -28.78 35.23
N ALA A 72 13.09 -29.97 34.69
CA ALA A 72 13.57 -31.24 35.22
C ALA A 72 14.94 -31.58 34.60
N GLY A 73 15.93 -31.77 35.47
CA GLY A 73 17.05 -32.71 35.40
C GLY A 73 17.85 -32.89 34.10
N ILE A 74 19.10 -32.44 34.10
CA ILE A 74 20.19 -33.03 33.32
C ILE A 74 21.35 -33.37 34.27
N LYS A 75 21.91 -34.57 34.07
CA LYS A 75 22.77 -35.36 34.95
C LYS A 75 24.17 -34.76 35.19
N GLN A 76 24.70 -35.05 36.38
CA GLN A 76 26.08 -34.89 36.82
C GLN A 76 27.04 -35.86 36.11
N GLU A 77 28.22 -35.36 35.76
CA GLU A 77 29.47 -36.13 35.69
C GLU A 77 30.53 -35.42 36.54
N LEU A 78 31.23 -36.20 37.38
CA LEU A 78 32.36 -35.81 38.23
C LEU A 78 33.67 -36.26 37.57
N PRO A 79 34.81 -35.59 37.86
CA PRO A 79 35.96 -36.31 38.44
C PRO A 79 36.71 -35.45 39.51
N PRO A 80 37.86 -35.84 40.12
CA PRO A 80 37.92 -36.09 41.57
C PRO A 80 38.94 -35.24 42.37
N SER A 81 38.73 -35.26 43.70
CA SER A 81 39.63 -35.09 44.87
C SER A 81 41.08 -34.55 44.75
N GLN A 82 41.45 -33.54 45.54
CA GLN A 82 42.15 -33.63 46.85
C GLN A 82 42.81 -32.30 47.30
N ASN A 83 42.60 -31.97 48.59
CA ASN A 83 43.47 -31.32 49.60
C ASN A 83 44.37 -30.11 49.28
N GLY A 84 44.24 -29.06 50.12
CA GLY A 84 45.38 -28.22 50.55
C GLY A 84 45.08 -26.77 50.96
N GLY A 85 45.10 -26.50 52.28
CA GLY A 85 45.84 -25.36 52.88
C GLY A 85 45.34 -23.90 52.82
N SER A 86 44.89 -23.40 53.99
CA SER A 86 45.33 -22.16 54.68
C SER A 86 44.93 -20.73 54.25
N GLN A 87 44.18 -20.09 55.16
CA GLN A 87 44.34 -18.75 55.80
C GLN A 87 44.23 -17.40 55.03
N SER A 88 43.20 -16.64 55.44
CA SER A 88 43.19 -15.27 56.02
C SER A 88 43.69 -14.05 55.21
N LEU A 89 42.84 -13.01 55.06
CA LEU A 89 42.92 -11.76 55.86
C LEU A 89 41.92 -10.67 55.39
N VAL A 90 41.43 -9.94 56.39
CA VAL A 90 40.53 -8.79 56.39
C VAL A 90 41.23 -7.53 55.87
N TYR A 91 40.53 -6.66 55.11
CA TYR A 91 40.67 -5.20 55.30
C TYR A 91 39.47 -4.41 54.71
N THR A 92 38.80 -3.64 55.56
CA THR A 92 38.03 -2.44 55.20
C THR A 92 38.75 -1.25 55.81
N PRO A 93 38.66 -0.06 55.18
CA PRO A 93 38.54 1.14 55.96
C PRO A 93 37.36 2.03 55.54
N ARG A 94 36.87 2.74 56.55
CA ARG A 94 35.70 3.61 56.62
C ARG A 94 36.17 5.09 56.63
N ASN A 95 35.26 5.98 56.21
CA ASN A 95 35.11 7.41 56.55
C ASN A 95 35.57 8.47 55.53
N LEU A 96 34.60 9.28 55.06
CA LEU A 96 34.48 10.74 55.27
C LEU A 96 33.01 11.20 54.96
N PRO A 97 32.54 12.42 55.36
CA PRO A 97 31.23 12.62 55.96
C PRO A 97 30.24 13.48 55.14
N SER A 98 29.12 13.75 55.79
CA SER A 98 27.80 14.26 55.37
C SER A 98 27.65 15.77 55.08
N MET A 99 26.66 16.05 54.20
CA MET A 99 25.77 17.24 54.09
C MET A 99 26.29 18.59 53.54
N ILE A 100 25.62 19.11 52.49
CA ILE A 100 24.85 20.38 52.48
C ILE A 100 23.61 20.23 51.57
N ALA A 101 22.48 20.75 52.04
CA ALA A 101 21.14 20.63 51.49
C ALA A 101 20.75 21.75 50.49
N GLY A 102 19.79 21.42 49.61
CA GLY A 102 18.67 22.30 49.26
C GLY A 102 18.67 22.95 47.88
N VAL A 103 17.74 22.54 47.00
CA VAL A 103 16.64 23.38 46.46
C VAL A 103 15.49 22.45 46.05
N LYS A 104 14.37 22.48 46.79
CA LYS A 104 13.09 21.90 46.33
C LYS A 104 12.52 22.83 45.26
N ARG A 105 12.25 22.33 44.05
CA ARG A 105 11.42 23.07 43.07
C ARG A 105 9.95 23.04 43.55
N PRO A 106 9.21 24.16 43.42
CA PRO A 106 7.79 24.19 43.76
C PRO A 106 7.00 23.22 42.86
N ARG A 107 6.09 22.46 43.46
CA ARG A 107 4.99 21.81 42.75
C ARG A 107 3.94 22.90 42.53
N ASP A 108 3.99 23.54 41.37
CA ASP A 108 2.85 24.30 40.89
C ASP A 108 1.79 23.31 40.39
N HIS A 109 0.56 23.55 40.82
CA HIS A 109 -0.64 22.79 40.56
C HIS A 109 -0.76 22.42 39.07
N LEU A 110 -0.39 21.18 38.73
CA LEU A 110 -0.90 20.52 37.54
C LEU A 110 -2.36 20.21 37.87
N ASP A 111 -3.24 20.89 37.16
CA ASP A 111 -4.65 20.58 37.03
C ASP A 111 -4.75 19.06 36.77
N ASP A 112 -5.22 18.30 37.77
CA ASP A 112 -5.51 16.87 37.69
C ASP A 112 -6.75 16.68 36.78
N SER A 113 -6.62 17.05 35.51
CA SER A 113 -7.27 16.28 34.47
C SER A 113 -6.41 15.04 34.33
N GLU A 114 -6.69 14.04 35.18
CA GLU A 114 -6.33 12.65 34.90
C GLU A 114 -6.72 12.41 33.44
N GLN A 115 -5.75 12.50 32.53
CA GLN A 115 -5.92 12.08 31.17
C GLN A 115 -6.23 10.61 31.29
N GLN A 116 -7.51 10.30 31.21
CA GLN A 116 -8.04 8.95 31.27
C GLN A 116 -7.48 8.24 30.05
N TRP A 117 -6.27 7.69 30.20
CA TRP A 117 -5.52 7.04 29.14
C TRP A 117 -6.34 5.82 28.74
N CYS A 118 -7.17 6.03 27.71
CA CYS A 118 -7.89 5.01 26.97
C CYS A 118 -8.55 3.96 27.86
N SER A 119 -9.70 4.28 28.47
CA SER A 119 -10.36 3.41 29.43
C SER A 119 -10.73 2.02 28.88
N ASN A 120 -10.75 1.85 27.54
CA ASN A 120 -10.96 0.55 26.91
C ASN A 120 -10.20 0.41 25.57
N LEU A 121 -9.26 -0.54 25.52
CA LEU A 121 -8.49 -0.86 24.30
C LEU A 121 -9.38 -1.44 23.18
N PRO A 122 -9.12 -1.13 21.90
CA PRO A 122 -9.79 -1.78 20.78
C PRO A 122 -9.54 -3.29 20.78
N THR A 123 -10.62 -4.09 20.72
CA THR A 123 -10.52 -5.55 20.60
C THR A 123 -11.17 -6.01 19.30
N LEU A 124 -10.49 -6.89 18.59
CA LEU A 124 -11.02 -7.51 17.38
C LEU A 124 -11.84 -8.74 17.78
N PRO A 125 -13.15 -8.80 17.50
CA PRO A 125 -13.94 -9.99 17.79
C PRO A 125 -13.40 -11.21 17.02
N PRO A 126 -13.70 -12.44 17.49
CA PRO A 126 -13.28 -13.66 16.81
C PRO A 126 -13.86 -13.74 15.39
N GLN A 127 -13.19 -14.50 14.52
CA GLN A 127 -13.70 -14.76 13.17
C GLN A 127 -15.03 -15.52 13.26
N PRO A 128 -16.07 -15.10 12.51
CA PRO A 128 -17.33 -15.82 12.47
C PRO A 128 -17.16 -17.22 11.88
N ALA A 129 -18.04 -18.15 12.29
CA ALA A 129 -18.06 -19.50 11.73
C ALA A 129 -18.37 -19.47 10.22
N PRO A 130 -17.77 -20.37 9.42
CA PRO A 130 -18.04 -20.45 7.99
C PRO A 130 -19.53 -20.64 7.69
N ASN A 131 -20.06 -19.80 6.81
CA ASN A 131 -21.40 -19.89 6.23
C ASN A 131 -21.39 -19.31 4.81
N GLU A 132 -22.52 -19.37 4.11
CA GLU A 132 -22.63 -18.90 2.72
C GLU A 132 -22.15 -17.45 2.53
N HIS A 133 -22.46 -16.55 3.46
CA HIS A 133 -22.04 -15.16 3.39
C HIS A 133 -20.54 -14.98 3.62
N THR A 134 -19.96 -15.67 4.62
CA THR A 134 -18.52 -15.54 4.91
C THR A 134 -17.69 -16.18 3.81
N MET A 135 -18.10 -17.33 3.27
CA MET A 135 -17.44 -17.98 2.15
C MET A 135 -17.52 -17.12 0.88
N TYR A 136 -18.69 -16.50 0.62
CA TYR A 136 -18.83 -15.54 -0.48
C TYR A 136 -17.86 -14.36 -0.32
N LEU A 137 -17.81 -13.73 0.85
CA LEU A 137 -16.90 -12.60 1.09
C LEU A 137 -15.43 -13.00 0.96
N GLU A 138 -15.06 -14.19 1.43
CA GLU A 138 -13.71 -14.73 1.25
C GLU A 138 -13.39 -14.99 -0.23
N SER A 139 -14.35 -15.47 -1.02
CA SER A 139 -14.17 -15.68 -2.46
C SER A 139 -13.86 -14.40 -3.23
N LEU A 140 -14.29 -13.24 -2.73
CA LEU A 140 -14.03 -11.94 -3.36
C LEU A 140 -12.55 -11.53 -3.34
N LEU A 141 -11.73 -12.18 -2.52
CA LEU A 141 -10.29 -11.96 -2.45
C LEU A 141 -9.53 -12.61 -3.63
N THR A 142 -10.22 -13.36 -4.48
CA THR A 142 -9.60 -14.07 -5.60
C THR A 142 -8.95 -13.07 -6.57
N PRO A 143 -7.61 -13.12 -6.75
CA PRO A 143 -6.94 -12.23 -7.68
C PRO A 143 -7.16 -12.69 -9.12
N ARG A 144 -7.38 -11.72 -10.01
CA ARG A 144 -7.46 -11.88 -11.46
C ARG A 144 -6.38 -11.07 -12.14
N CYS A 145 -6.07 -11.44 -13.37
CA CYS A 145 -5.11 -10.74 -14.21
C CYS A 145 -5.84 -9.71 -15.08
N LEU A 146 -5.46 -8.44 -14.94
CA LEU A 146 -5.88 -7.33 -15.79
C LEU A 146 -4.71 -6.95 -16.70
N LEU A 147 -4.88 -7.18 -18.00
CA LEU A 147 -4.00 -6.67 -19.05
C LEU A 147 -4.51 -5.30 -19.50
N LEU A 148 -3.85 -4.25 -19.04
CA LEU A 148 -4.19 -2.86 -19.35
C LEU A 148 -3.25 -2.33 -20.44
N THR A 149 -3.81 -1.95 -21.57
CA THR A 149 -3.08 -1.29 -22.66
C THR A 149 -3.42 0.20 -22.68
N LEU A 150 -2.40 1.03 -22.49
CA LEU A 150 -2.48 2.49 -22.58
C LEU A 150 -2.03 2.94 -23.96
N LYS A 151 -2.84 3.79 -24.59
CA LYS A 151 -2.55 4.41 -25.88
C LYS A 151 -2.40 5.91 -25.67
N SER A 152 -1.17 6.41 -25.68
CA SER A 152 -0.90 7.84 -25.58
C SER A 152 -0.53 8.43 -26.96
N ARG A 153 -0.91 9.69 -27.18
CA ARG A 153 -0.52 10.43 -28.39
C ARG A 153 0.81 11.12 -28.12
N CYS A 154 1.83 10.79 -28.90
CA CYS A 154 3.14 11.42 -28.86
C CYS A 154 3.34 12.29 -30.11
N GLY A 155 3.23 13.61 -29.95
CA GLY A 155 3.51 14.58 -31.02
C GLY A 155 2.60 14.46 -32.27
N SER A 156 3.10 14.94 -33.41
CA SER A 156 2.34 15.13 -34.65
C SER A 156 2.01 13.85 -35.45
N SER A 157 2.56 12.68 -35.10
CA SER A 157 2.25 11.42 -35.80
C SER A 157 2.53 10.11 -35.05
N GLY A 158 3.08 10.14 -33.83
CA GLY A 158 3.44 8.93 -33.08
C GLY A 158 2.37 8.50 -32.07
N GLN A 159 2.00 7.22 -32.04
CA GLN A 159 1.20 6.65 -30.94
C GLN A 159 2.11 5.78 -30.08
N SER A 160 2.26 6.11 -28.80
CA SER A 160 2.94 5.22 -27.85
C SER A 160 1.93 4.23 -27.27
N ILE A 161 2.32 2.96 -27.23
CA ILE A 161 1.52 1.88 -26.68
C ILE A 161 2.31 1.26 -25.53
N SER A 162 1.73 1.28 -24.34
CA SER A 162 2.28 0.59 -23.17
C SER A 162 1.27 -0.46 -22.71
N THR A 163 1.72 -1.69 -22.48
CA THR A 163 0.87 -2.76 -21.95
C THR A 163 1.40 -3.18 -20.59
N GLN A 164 0.52 -3.21 -19.60
CA GLN A 164 0.85 -3.48 -18.21
C GLN A 164 -0.02 -4.63 -17.70
N TYR A 165 0.60 -5.51 -16.93
CA TYR A 165 -0.10 -6.53 -16.16
C TYR A 165 -0.39 -5.99 -14.77
N ARG A 166 -1.65 -6.05 -14.37
CA ARG A 166 -2.13 -5.64 -13.05
C ARG A 166 -2.94 -6.77 -12.43
N SER A 167 -3.00 -6.81 -11.11
CA SER A 167 -3.92 -7.69 -10.41
C SER A 167 -5.16 -6.91 -10.04
N ILE A 168 -6.30 -7.56 -10.09
CA ILE A 168 -7.56 -7.04 -9.56
C ILE A 168 -8.35 -8.19 -8.93
N THR A 169 -8.93 -7.95 -7.78
CA THR A 169 -9.77 -8.86 -7.01
C THR A 169 -11.23 -8.75 -7.44
N ASP A 170 -12.01 -9.78 -7.15
CA ASP A 170 -13.47 -9.72 -7.36
C ASP A 170 -14.13 -8.63 -6.51
N ALA A 171 -13.59 -8.33 -5.33
CA ALA A 171 -13.99 -7.16 -4.53
C ALA A 171 -13.77 -5.84 -5.31
N GLY A 172 -12.59 -5.64 -5.89
CA GLY A 172 -12.26 -4.46 -6.69
C GLY A 172 -13.15 -4.33 -7.94
N LEU A 173 -13.48 -5.45 -8.60
CA LEU A 173 -14.40 -5.47 -9.74
C LEU A 173 -15.82 -5.04 -9.33
N LEU A 174 -16.34 -5.58 -8.23
CA LEU A 174 -17.68 -5.22 -7.74
C LEU A 174 -17.76 -3.73 -7.37
N LEU A 175 -16.72 -3.20 -6.71
CA LEU A 175 -16.66 -1.78 -6.36
C LEU A 175 -16.59 -0.90 -7.61
N GLY A 176 -15.75 -1.24 -8.58
CA GLY A 176 -15.66 -0.51 -9.85
C GLY A 176 -17.01 -0.44 -10.58
N ASN A 177 -17.74 -1.56 -10.64
CA ASN A 177 -19.08 -1.63 -11.22
C ASN A 177 -20.10 -0.78 -10.43
N ALA A 178 -20.08 -0.86 -9.10
CA ALA A 178 -20.97 -0.06 -8.26
C ALA A 178 -20.73 1.45 -8.44
N ILE A 179 -19.48 1.88 -8.56
CA ILE A 179 -19.13 3.28 -8.83
C ILE A 179 -19.69 3.73 -10.16
N GLN A 180 -19.51 2.94 -11.22
CA GLN A 180 -20.02 3.28 -12.56
C GLN A 180 -21.53 3.37 -12.62
N TYR A 181 -22.23 2.49 -11.89
CA TYR A 181 -23.67 2.49 -11.87
C TYR A 181 -24.25 3.71 -11.15
N HIS A 182 -23.58 4.18 -10.10
CA HIS A 182 -24.12 5.23 -9.24
C HIS A 182 -23.54 6.63 -9.48
N LEU A 183 -22.32 6.72 -10.03
CA LEU A 183 -21.58 7.97 -10.17
C LEU A 183 -21.02 8.14 -11.58
N ASP A 184 -21.08 9.37 -12.07
CA ASP A 184 -20.35 9.78 -13.27
C ASP A 184 -18.89 10.11 -12.91
N LEU A 185 -18.14 9.08 -12.49
CA LEU A 185 -16.72 9.18 -12.19
C LEU A 185 -15.87 8.50 -13.28
N PRO A 186 -14.66 9.03 -13.55
CA PRO A 186 -13.74 8.42 -14.51
C PRO A 186 -13.16 7.12 -13.92
N VAL A 187 -13.89 6.01 -14.00
CA VAL A 187 -13.45 4.68 -13.52
C VAL A 187 -13.37 3.70 -14.68
N LEU A 188 -12.40 2.79 -14.65
CA LEU A 188 -12.22 1.78 -15.69
C LEU A 188 -13.42 0.83 -15.76
N GLN A 189 -14.12 0.80 -16.88
CA GLN A 189 -15.22 -0.14 -17.14
C GLN A 189 -14.70 -1.57 -17.22
N LEU A 190 -15.09 -2.36 -16.24
CA LEU A 190 -14.67 -3.75 -16.07
C LEU A 190 -15.91 -4.64 -15.94
N PRO A 191 -15.85 -5.87 -16.46
CA PRO A 191 -16.98 -6.80 -16.40
C PRO A 191 -17.29 -7.17 -14.94
N VAL A 192 -18.51 -7.63 -14.69
CA VAL A 192 -18.87 -8.18 -13.37
C VAL A 192 -18.16 -9.52 -13.14
N PRO A 193 -17.84 -9.92 -11.89
CA PRO A 193 -17.08 -11.14 -11.61
C PRO A 193 -17.63 -12.42 -12.25
N SER A 194 -18.95 -12.54 -12.39
CA SER A 194 -19.63 -13.69 -12.99
C SER A 194 -19.42 -13.84 -14.49
N GLU A 195 -19.03 -12.77 -15.18
CA GLU A 195 -18.82 -12.74 -16.64
C GLU A 195 -17.36 -12.94 -17.03
N VAL A 196 -16.45 -13.05 -16.06
CA VAL A 196 -15.02 -13.11 -16.33
C VAL A 196 -14.53 -14.56 -16.40
N GLU A 197 -14.19 -14.97 -17.62
CA GLU A 197 -13.35 -16.14 -17.87
C GLU A 197 -11.93 -15.70 -18.27
N GLY A 198 -10.94 -16.04 -17.43
CA GLY A 198 -9.52 -15.79 -17.71
C GLY A 198 -9.05 -14.33 -17.55
N THR A 199 -8.09 -13.92 -18.39
CA THR A 199 -7.44 -12.60 -18.31
C THR A 199 -8.34 -11.49 -18.84
N ILE A 200 -8.59 -10.48 -18.02
CA ILE A 200 -9.36 -9.30 -18.40
C ILE A 200 -8.46 -8.38 -19.23
N LYS A 201 -8.88 -8.01 -20.45
CA LYS A 201 -8.11 -7.10 -21.32
C LYS A 201 -8.86 -5.77 -21.47
N ARG A 202 -8.17 -4.65 -21.26
CA ARG A 202 -8.73 -3.31 -21.46
C ARG A 202 -7.76 -2.37 -22.13
N VAL A 203 -8.30 -1.49 -22.97
CA VAL A 203 -7.54 -0.43 -23.64
C VAL A 203 -8.08 0.91 -23.18
N VAL A 204 -7.19 1.80 -22.75
CA VAL A 204 -7.54 3.17 -22.33
C VAL A 204 -6.68 4.17 -23.10
N GLN A 205 -7.28 5.28 -23.51
CA GLN A 205 -6.55 6.38 -24.13
C GLN A 205 -5.95 7.27 -23.05
N GLY A 206 -4.67 7.61 -23.17
CA GLY A 206 -3.93 8.38 -22.17
C GLY A 206 -2.66 7.69 -21.68
N GLU A 207 -2.04 8.30 -20.68
CA GLU A 207 -0.85 7.80 -20.00
C GLU A 207 -1.04 7.84 -18.48
N LEU A 208 -0.23 7.08 -17.74
CA LEU A 208 -0.27 7.15 -16.29
C LEU A 208 0.25 8.50 -15.82
N LEU A 209 -0.43 9.07 -14.82
CA LEU A 209 0.05 10.26 -14.14
C LEU A 209 1.44 10.01 -13.54
N GLU A 210 1.71 8.79 -13.06
CA GLU A 210 3.04 8.36 -12.59
C GLU A 210 4.18 8.68 -13.58
N ASN A 211 3.95 8.47 -14.88
CA ASN A 211 4.98 8.66 -15.90
C ASN A 211 5.16 10.13 -16.29
N ALA A 212 4.11 10.94 -16.13
CA ALA A 212 4.12 12.34 -16.53
C ALA A 212 4.47 13.27 -15.36
N TRP A 213 4.21 12.86 -14.11
CA TRP A 213 4.19 13.74 -12.94
C TRP A 213 5.49 14.52 -12.76
N TYR A 214 6.64 13.88 -12.88
CA TYR A 214 7.95 14.52 -12.71
C TYR A 214 8.13 15.73 -13.65
N ASP A 215 7.69 15.61 -14.90
CA ASP A 215 7.88 16.62 -15.95
C ASP A 215 6.81 17.74 -15.92
N LEU A 216 5.77 17.61 -15.08
CA LEU A 216 4.70 18.61 -14.99
C LEU A 216 5.18 19.88 -14.27
N THR A 217 4.70 21.04 -14.75
CA THR A 217 4.87 22.29 -14.02
C THR A 217 4.09 22.28 -12.70
N PRO A 218 4.47 23.09 -11.69
CA PRO A 218 3.73 23.21 -10.44
C PRO A 218 2.25 23.56 -10.65
N GLU A 219 1.94 24.42 -11.63
CA GLU A 219 0.56 24.82 -11.95
C GLU A 219 -0.26 23.63 -12.49
N ALA A 220 0.36 22.79 -13.32
CA ALA A 220 -0.28 21.59 -13.84
C ALA A 220 -0.51 20.54 -12.73
N LYS A 221 0.47 20.34 -11.85
CA LYS A 221 0.33 19.47 -10.66
C LYS A 221 -0.81 19.95 -9.75
N PHE A 222 -0.86 21.25 -9.47
CA PHE A 222 -1.95 21.87 -8.72
C PHE A 222 -3.32 21.69 -9.41
N ALA A 223 -3.37 21.82 -10.74
CA ALA A 223 -4.60 21.59 -11.49
C ALA A 223 -5.10 20.14 -11.35
N TYR A 224 -4.21 19.14 -11.39
CA TYR A 224 -4.59 17.75 -11.14
C TYR A 224 -5.00 17.51 -9.69
N ALA A 225 -4.31 18.11 -8.73
CA ALA A 225 -4.68 18.03 -7.31
C ALA A 225 -6.12 18.54 -7.08
N ARG A 226 -6.50 19.64 -7.73
CA ARG A 226 -7.88 20.16 -7.68
C ARG A 226 -8.90 19.24 -8.36
N GLN A 227 -8.54 18.62 -9.48
CA GLN A 227 -9.41 17.62 -10.12
C GLN A 227 -9.64 16.43 -9.19
N LEU A 228 -8.59 15.93 -8.53
CA LEU A 228 -8.70 14.85 -7.55
C LEU A 228 -9.57 15.24 -6.36
N ARG A 229 -9.43 16.45 -5.83
CA ARG A 229 -10.33 16.95 -4.77
C ARG A 229 -11.79 16.90 -5.19
N HIS A 230 -12.09 17.36 -6.41
CA HIS A 230 -13.45 17.31 -6.93
C HIS A 230 -13.96 15.87 -7.05
N ILE A 231 -13.14 14.97 -7.60
CA ILE A 231 -13.48 13.55 -7.73
C ILE A 231 -13.73 12.91 -6.35
N LEU A 232 -12.84 13.12 -5.38
CA LEU A 232 -12.98 12.58 -4.03
C LEU A 232 -14.22 13.10 -3.32
N ASN A 233 -14.54 14.38 -3.46
CA ASN A 233 -15.74 14.98 -2.87
C ASN A 233 -17.01 14.42 -3.51
N ASN A 234 -17.05 14.28 -4.83
CA ASN A 234 -18.18 13.69 -5.56
C ASN A 234 -18.35 12.22 -5.17
N MET A 235 -17.25 11.48 -5.07
CA MET A 235 -17.23 10.09 -4.62
C MET A 235 -17.80 9.94 -3.21
N ARG A 236 -17.30 10.72 -2.24
CA ARG A 236 -17.76 10.68 -0.85
C ARG A 236 -19.22 11.10 -0.70
N SER A 237 -19.66 12.10 -1.46
CA SER A 237 -21.03 12.62 -1.38
C SER A 237 -22.03 11.70 -2.09
N GLY A 238 -21.69 11.22 -3.29
CA GLY A 238 -22.58 10.40 -4.11
C GLY A 238 -22.70 8.95 -3.64
N MET A 239 -21.70 8.41 -2.93
CA MET A 239 -21.81 7.10 -2.28
C MET A 239 -22.51 7.13 -0.92
N ASN A 240 -22.74 8.32 -0.34
CA ASN A 240 -23.38 8.43 0.97
C ASN A 240 -24.87 7.98 0.96
N PRO A 241 -25.69 8.30 -0.05
CA PRO A 241 -27.05 7.77 -0.15
C PRO A 241 -27.12 6.25 -0.24
N ILE A 242 -26.15 5.58 -0.88
CA ILE A 242 -26.10 4.10 -0.92
C ILE A 242 -25.94 3.54 0.49
N ARG A 243 -25.12 4.18 1.32
CA ARG A 243 -25.00 3.83 2.73
C ARG A 243 -26.34 3.97 3.47
N ILE A 244 -27.07 5.07 3.25
CA ILE A 244 -28.29 5.44 3.99
C ILE A 244 -29.55 4.70 3.50
N ASN A 245 -29.81 4.66 2.19
CA ASN A 245 -30.96 3.96 1.62
C ASN A 245 -30.91 2.47 1.93
N SER A 246 -29.70 1.93 2.03
CA SER A 246 -29.51 0.56 2.43
C SER A 246 -29.75 0.35 3.93
N THR A 247 -29.57 1.36 4.82
CA THR A 247 -29.97 1.25 6.24
C THR A 247 -31.48 1.18 6.46
N LEU A 248 -32.30 1.79 5.59
CA LEU A 248 -33.76 1.71 5.66
C LEU A 248 -34.30 0.34 5.19
N SER A 249 -33.54 -0.37 4.35
CA SER A 249 -33.80 -1.76 3.93
C SER A 249 -33.01 -2.82 4.72
N GLY A 250 -32.34 -2.44 5.82
CA GLY A 250 -31.55 -3.34 6.67
C GLY A 250 -30.19 -3.80 6.10
N LYS A 251 -29.75 -3.27 4.96
CA LYS A 251 -28.50 -3.58 4.23
C LYS A 251 -27.50 -2.42 4.19
N GLY A 252 -27.48 -1.51 5.17
CA GLY A 252 -26.59 -0.33 5.19
C GLY A 252 -25.14 -0.67 4.79
N ALA A 253 -24.45 0.19 4.04
CA ALA A 253 -23.03 -0.04 3.73
C ALA A 253 -22.23 -0.07 5.04
N MET A 254 -21.81 -1.28 5.40
CA MET A 254 -21.09 -1.59 6.63
C MET A 254 -19.62 -1.22 6.46
N LEU A 255 -18.89 -1.00 7.56
CA LEU A 255 -17.45 -0.76 7.46
C LEU A 255 -16.79 -1.95 6.75
N GLY A 256 -16.03 -1.70 5.68
CA GLY A 256 -15.34 -2.70 4.89
C GLY A 256 -15.47 -2.48 3.37
N SER A 257 -14.78 -3.33 2.62
CA SER A 257 -14.75 -3.33 1.15
C SER A 257 -15.97 -3.98 0.51
N ALA A 258 -16.56 -5.00 1.15
CA ALA A 258 -17.76 -5.67 0.69
C ALA A 258 -18.59 -6.19 1.85
N SER A 259 -19.91 -6.33 1.68
CA SER A 259 -20.80 -6.86 2.72
C SER A 259 -21.77 -7.90 2.16
N SER A 260 -22.11 -8.89 2.99
CA SER A 260 -23.09 -9.94 2.68
C SER A 260 -23.78 -10.37 3.98
N GLY A 261 -25.11 -10.23 4.03
CA GLY A 261 -25.85 -10.38 5.29
C GLY A 261 -25.33 -9.42 6.37
N PRO A 262 -25.13 -9.87 7.62
CA PRO A 262 -24.56 -9.06 8.69
C PRO A 262 -23.02 -9.02 8.70
N TYR A 263 -22.36 -9.60 7.69
CA TYR A 263 -20.91 -9.73 7.61
C TYR A 263 -20.31 -8.71 6.65
N SER A 264 -19.11 -8.25 6.99
CA SER A 264 -18.34 -7.33 6.16
C SER A 264 -16.89 -7.80 6.03
N LEU A 265 -16.35 -7.70 4.82
CA LEU A 265 -14.95 -7.93 4.49
C LEU A 265 -14.17 -6.64 4.72
N ILE A 266 -13.18 -6.67 5.59
CA ILE A 266 -12.26 -5.57 5.90
C ILE A 266 -10.90 -5.89 5.29
N LEU A 267 -10.28 -4.91 4.62
CA LEU A 267 -8.98 -5.03 3.97
C LEU A 267 -8.01 -3.97 4.47
N ASP A 268 -6.73 -4.35 4.52
CA ASP A 268 -5.59 -3.43 4.60
C ASP A 268 -4.49 -3.95 3.67
N GLN A 269 -4.43 -3.39 2.46
CA GLN A 269 -3.48 -3.77 1.43
C GLN A 269 -2.18 -2.98 1.57
N HIS A 270 -1.08 -3.71 1.51
CA HIS A 270 0.29 -3.19 1.45
C HIS A 270 0.98 -3.75 0.21
N LEU A 271 2.11 -3.15 -0.16
CA LEU A 271 2.89 -3.56 -1.33
C LEU A 271 3.25 -5.06 -1.31
N GLN A 272 3.59 -5.60 -0.14
CA GLN A 272 4.03 -6.99 -0.01
C GLN A 272 2.99 -7.91 0.62
N ASN A 273 1.91 -7.39 1.23
CA ASN A 273 0.98 -8.20 2.02
C ASN A 273 -0.41 -7.58 1.99
N THR A 274 -1.45 -8.41 1.89
CA THR A 274 -2.83 -7.94 2.02
C THR A 274 -3.43 -8.57 3.27
N TYR A 275 -3.67 -7.76 4.29
CA TYR A 275 -4.37 -8.21 5.48
C TYR A 275 -5.88 -8.15 5.23
N TRP A 276 -6.59 -9.16 5.72
CA TRP A 276 -8.04 -9.21 5.58
C TRP A 276 -8.73 -9.87 6.77
N ALA A 277 -10.00 -9.53 6.99
CA ALA A 277 -10.84 -10.15 8.00
C ALA A 277 -12.32 -10.02 7.62
N VAL A 278 -13.11 -11.07 7.86
CA VAL A 278 -14.58 -10.99 7.83
C VAL A 278 -15.10 -10.80 9.25
N ARG A 279 -15.93 -9.77 9.47
CA ARG A 279 -16.51 -9.48 10.79
C ARG A 279 -18.00 -9.14 10.72
N VAL A 280 -18.71 -9.47 11.78
CA VAL A 280 -20.12 -9.09 11.95
C VAL A 280 -20.19 -7.63 12.33
N LYS A 281 -20.89 -6.80 11.54
CA LYS A 281 -21.14 -5.37 11.82
C LYS A 281 -19.95 -4.62 12.44
N PRO A 282 -18.78 -4.62 11.77
CA PRO A 282 -17.59 -4.01 12.34
C PRO A 282 -17.76 -2.50 12.52
N THR A 283 -17.20 -1.99 13.61
CA THR A 283 -17.15 -0.55 13.95
C THR A 283 -15.76 0.03 13.64
N CYS A 284 -15.62 1.36 13.66
CA CYS A 284 -14.33 2.04 13.55
C CYS A 284 -13.31 1.51 14.57
N ARG A 285 -13.77 1.19 15.78
CA ARG A 285 -12.93 0.60 16.82
C ARG A 285 -12.49 -0.83 16.47
N ASN A 286 -13.35 -1.64 15.86
CA ASN A 286 -12.94 -2.97 15.38
C ASN A 286 -11.95 -2.87 14.22
N PHE A 287 -12.06 -1.83 13.38
CA PHE A 287 -11.09 -1.59 12.31
C PHE A 287 -9.69 -1.27 12.86
N VAL A 288 -9.58 -0.40 13.86
CA VAL A 288 -8.29 -0.12 14.53
C VAL A 288 -7.73 -1.39 15.20
N ALA A 289 -8.59 -2.18 15.84
CA ALA A 289 -8.18 -3.47 16.40
C ALA A 289 -7.69 -4.46 15.33
N PHE A 290 -8.29 -4.44 14.13
CA PHE A 290 -7.85 -5.22 12.97
C PHE A 290 -6.45 -4.78 12.51
N LEU A 291 -6.17 -3.48 12.44
CA LEU A 291 -4.84 -2.97 12.09
C LEU A 291 -3.77 -3.36 13.12
N ALA A 292 -4.12 -3.36 14.41
CA ALA A 292 -3.19 -3.79 15.47
C ALA A 292 -2.99 -5.31 15.50
N ALA A 293 -3.99 -6.09 15.07
CA ALA A 293 -3.87 -7.53 15.02
C ALA A 293 -2.83 -8.02 14.02
N SER A 294 -2.36 -7.19 13.08
CA SER A 294 -1.26 -7.52 12.16
C SER A 294 0.14 -7.09 12.65
N PHE A 295 0.26 -6.63 13.90
CA PHE A 295 1.56 -6.31 14.50
C PHE A 295 2.48 -7.53 14.59
N VAL A 296 3.78 -7.27 14.48
CA VAL A 296 4.80 -8.30 14.76
C VAL A 296 4.80 -8.66 16.25
N PRO A 297 5.07 -9.93 16.62
CA PRO A 297 5.07 -10.35 18.02
C PRO A 297 6.03 -9.59 18.94
N SER A 298 7.03 -8.91 18.38
CA SER A 298 8.01 -8.13 19.13
C SER A 298 7.54 -6.72 19.50
N VAL A 299 6.36 -6.27 19.05
CA VAL A 299 5.83 -4.94 19.40
C VAL A 299 5.43 -4.94 20.88
N PRO A 300 6.01 -4.06 21.72
CA PRO A 300 5.62 -3.96 23.13
C PRO A 300 4.16 -3.52 23.29
N THR A 301 3.46 -4.07 24.29
CA THR A 301 2.05 -3.74 24.57
C THR A 301 1.83 -2.24 24.75
N GLN A 302 2.73 -1.54 25.44
CA GLN A 302 2.62 -0.08 25.64
C GLN A 302 2.66 0.69 24.32
N VAL A 303 3.44 0.23 23.34
CA VAL A 303 3.49 0.82 22.01
C VAL A 303 2.19 0.54 21.26
N ALA A 304 1.70 -0.70 21.32
CA ALA A 304 0.44 -1.07 20.68
C ALA A 304 -0.76 -0.27 21.24
N ASP A 305 -0.83 -0.14 22.56
CA ASP A 305 -1.87 0.60 23.26
C ASP A 305 -1.79 2.09 22.91
N ALA A 306 -0.60 2.69 22.99
CA ALA A 306 -0.40 4.10 22.67
C ALA A 306 -0.81 4.45 21.22
N LEU A 307 -0.49 3.58 20.25
CA LEU A 307 -0.86 3.76 18.84
C LEU A 307 -2.36 3.60 18.62
N THR A 308 -2.96 2.54 19.16
CA THR A 308 -4.39 2.25 18.95
C THR A 308 -5.31 3.26 19.64
N CYS A 309 -4.88 3.82 20.76
CA CYS A 309 -5.65 4.81 21.53
C CYS A 309 -5.62 6.23 20.96
N GLN A 310 -4.83 6.50 19.91
CA GLN A 310 -4.91 7.78 19.19
C GLN A 310 -6.18 7.90 18.35
N PHE A 311 -6.82 6.78 18.01
CA PHE A 311 -7.98 6.77 17.13
C PHE A 311 -9.28 6.87 17.93
N ARG A 312 -10.12 7.83 17.57
CA ARG A 312 -11.50 7.95 18.10
C ARG A 312 -12.38 6.78 17.62
N SER A 313 -13.50 6.56 18.33
CA SER A 313 -14.46 5.50 17.98
C SER A 313 -15.64 5.99 17.13
N ASP A 314 -15.86 7.30 17.06
CA ASP A 314 -17.06 7.96 16.53
C ASP A 314 -16.86 8.59 15.13
N TYR A 315 -15.79 8.23 14.43
CA TYR A 315 -15.56 8.69 13.06
C TYR A 315 -16.73 8.36 12.12
N ASN A 316 -16.99 9.26 11.17
CA ASN A 316 -17.89 8.93 10.08
C ASN A 316 -17.26 7.87 9.18
N ILE A 317 -18.08 6.93 8.73
CA ILE A 317 -17.69 5.99 7.68
C ILE A 317 -17.94 6.65 6.32
N ARG A 318 -16.89 6.78 5.51
CA ARG A 318 -16.91 7.38 4.18
C ARG A 318 -16.46 6.35 3.15
N PHE A 319 -16.90 6.53 1.90
CA PHE A 319 -16.35 5.76 0.81
C PHE A 319 -14.92 6.23 0.52
N THR A 320 -14.00 5.28 0.37
CA THR A 320 -12.56 5.50 0.17
C THR A 320 -12.07 4.62 -0.98
N HIS A 321 -11.10 5.11 -1.72
CA HIS A 321 -10.35 4.36 -2.73
C HIS A 321 -9.30 3.44 -2.08
N GLY A 322 -8.64 3.89 -1.00
CA GLY A 322 -7.69 3.09 -0.21
C GLY A 322 -6.29 2.97 -0.80
N GLU A 323 -6.10 3.25 -2.10
CA GLU A 323 -4.78 3.22 -2.77
C GLU A 323 -4.60 4.36 -3.81
N LEU A 324 -5.00 5.59 -3.47
CA LEU A 324 -4.93 6.71 -4.41
C LEU A 324 -3.48 7.18 -4.62
N SER A 325 -2.94 6.92 -5.81
CA SER A 325 -1.58 7.32 -6.22
C SER A 325 -1.50 7.61 -7.72
N PRO A 326 -0.43 8.26 -8.20
CA PRO A 326 -0.27 8.52 -9.63
C PRO A 326 -0.20 7.25 -10.49
N LYS A 327 0.18 6.10 -9.91
CA LYS A 327 0.17 4.77 -10.55
C LYS A 327 -1.24 4.27 -10.90
N ASN A 328 -2.23 4.81 -10.23
CA ASN A 328 -3.64 4.44 -10.35
C ASN A 328 -4.46 5.51 -11.07
N ILE A 329 -3.81 6.53 -11.64
CA ILE A 329 -4.46 7.64 -12.35
C ILE A 329 -3.99 7.65 -13.80
N ILE A 330 -4.93 7.65 -14.75
CA ILE A 330 -4.66 7.85 -16.17
C ILE A 330 -5.13 9.26 -16.56
N ILE A 331 -4.27 9.97 -17.25
CA ILE A 331 -4.52 11.30 -17.77
C ILE A 331 -4.55 11.34 -19.29
N GLN A 332 -5.34 12.26 -19.83
CA GLN A 332 -5.35 12.59 -21.24
C GLN A 332 -5.72 14.06 -21.42
N ASN A 333 -4.97 14.81 -22.23
CA ASN A 333 -5.26 16.22 -22.55
C ASN A 333 -5.48 17.08 -21.29
N SER A 334 -4.59 16.99 -20.30
CA SER A 334 -4.67 17.72 -19.02
C SER A 334 -5.87 17.36 -18.12
N LYS A 335 -6.55 16.25 -18.38
CA LYS A 335 -7.69 15.77 -17.58
C LYS A 335 -7.44 14.37 -17.06
N ILE A 336 -7.95 14.10 -15.86
CA ILE A 336 -8.06 12.73 -15.33
C ILE A 336 -9.18 12.04 -16.08
N VAL A 337 -8.84 10.95 -16.78
CA VAL A 337 -9.80 10.18 -17.60
C VAL A 337 -10.11 8.81 -17.02
N CYS A 338 -9.29 8.30 -16.11
CA CYS A 338 -9.56 7.02 -15.44
C CYS A 338 -8.80 6.88 -14.10
N ILE A 339 -9.49 6.35 -13.09
CA ILE A 339 -8.97 5.92 -11.79
C ILE A 339 -9.08 4.38 -11.72
N LEU A 340 -7.94 3.76 -11.45
CA LEU A 340 -7.72 2.31 -11.33
C LEU A 340 -7.49 1.93 -9.87
N GLY A 341 -7.42 0.63 -9.55
CA GLY A 341 -6.90 0.18 -8.25
C GLY A 341 -7.92 0.15 -7.11
N TRP A 342 -9.16 -0.24 -7.41
CA TRP A 342 -10.27 -0.29 -6.45
C TRP A 342 -10.24 -1.50 -5.49
N ASP A 343 -9.16 -2.29 -5.50
CA ASP A 343 -8.98 -3.48 -4.66
C ASP A 343 -9.01 -3.20 -3.17
N SER A 344 -8.53 -2.01 -2.79
CA SER A 344 -8.53 -1.52 -1.40
C SER A 344 -9.70 -0.59 -1.10
N GLY A 345 -10.61 -0.42 -2.06
CA GLY A 345 -11.74 0.49 -1.92
C GLY A 345 -12.78 -0.04 -0.94
N GLY A 346 -13.66 0.85 -0.47
CA GLY A 346 -14.76 0.46 0.42
C GLY A 346 -15.25 1.59 1.31
N TRP A 347 -16.01 1.21 2.34
CA TRP A 347 -16.52 2.11 3.37
C TRP A 347 -15.62 2.01 4.61
N TYR A 348 -14.80 3.02 4.84
CA TYR A 348 -13.83 3.06 5.94
C TYR A 348 -13.96 4.35 6.74
N PRO A 349 -13.33 4.47 7.92
CA PRO A 349 -13.31 5.73 8.66
C PRO A 349 -12.80 6.89 7.79
N GLU A 350 -13.35 8.09 7.98
CA GLU A 350 -13.07 9.29 7.17
C GLU A 350 -11.59 9.66 7.01
N TRP A 351 -10.75 9.27 7.97
CA TRP A 351 -9.30 9.45 7.96
C TRP A 351 -8.54 8.46 7.07
N TRP A 352 -9.13 7.32 6.70
CA TRP A 352 -8.44 6.20 6.06
C TRP A 352 -7.81 6.58 4.71
N GLU A 353 -8.57 7.25 3.85
CA GLU A 353 -8.04 7.72 2.56
C GLU A 353 -6.85 8.65 2.72
N TYR A 354 -6.93 9.57 3.70
CA TYR A 354 -5.87 10.56 3.96
C TYR A 354 -4.59 9.87 4.42
N VAL A 355 -4.66 8.90 5.34
CA VAL A 355 -3.45 8.23 5.82
C VAL A 355 -2.86 7.28 4.77
N LYS A 356 -3.70 6.58 3.99
CA LYS A 356 -3.24 5.69 2.92
C LYS A 356 -2.61 6.43 1.75
N PHE A 357 -3.01 7.67 1.51
CA PHE A 357 -2.38 8.54 0.51
C PHE A 357 -0.86 8.67 0.72
N PHE A 358 -0.39 8.71 1.97
CA PHE A 358 1.04 8.79 2.30
C PHE A 358 1.77 7.44 2.28
N GLU A 359 1.04 6.32 2.33
CA GLU A 359 1.61 4.98 2.12
C GLU A 359 1.73 4.64 0.63
N ALA A 360 0.92 5.28 -0.22
CA ALA A 360 0.81 4.94 -1.62
C ALA A 360 2.09 5.35 -2.39
N ARG A 361 3.05 4.42 -2.47
CA ARG A 361 4.36 4.66 -3.05
C ARG A 361 4.27 5.08 -4.52
N THR A 362 4.81 6.25 -4.83
CA THR A 362 5.15 6.70 -6.20
C THR A 362 6.65 6.56 -6.47
N ALA A 363 7.09 6.82 -7.69
CA ALA A 363 8.49 6.80 -8.10
C ALA A 363 9.34 7.79 -7.27
N PRO A 364 10.65 7.52 -7.09
CA PRO A 364 11.55 8.43 -6.35
C PRO A 364 11.58 9.86 -6.88
N GLU A 365 11.33 10.05 -8.17
CA GLU A 365 11.24 11.34 -8.83
C GLU A 365 9.95 12.10 -8.50
N ASN A 366 8.88 11.41 -8.10
CA ASN A 366 7.55 11.98 -7.85
C ASN A 366 7.26 12.27 -6.36
N GLN A 367 8.28 12.39 -5.51
CA GLN A 367 8.06 12.53 -4.05
C GLN A 367 7.28 13.80 -3.67
N ASP A 368 7.31 14.84 -4.50
CA ASP A 368 6.52 16.05 -4.31
C ASP A 368 5.01 15.82 -4.46
N TRP A 369 4.56 14.64 -4.92
CA TRP A 369 3.16 14.21 -4.91
C TRP A 369 2.49 14.42 -3.54
N TYR A 370 3.20 14.09 -2.46
CA TYR A 370 2.62 14.15 -1.12
C TYR A 370 2.41 15.59 -0.62
N ASP A 371 3.12 16.57 -1.19
CA ASP A 371 3.00 17.98 -0.84
C ASP A 371 1.63 18.54 -1.24
N TYR A 372 1.00 17.95 -2.26
CA TYR A 372 -0.34 18.33 -2.74
C TYR A 372 -1.49 17.73 -1.91
N ALA A 373 -1.21 17.03 -0.80
CA ALA A 373 -2.26 16.45 0.05
C ALA A 373 -3.30 17.49 0.50
N ARG A 374 -2.86 18.72 0.82
CA ARG A 374 -3.76 19.81 1.26
C ARG A 374 -4.66 20.34 0.13
N ASP A 375 -4.22 20.16 -1.11
CA ASP A 375 -4.96 20.58 -2.30
C ASP A 375 -5.96 19.51 -2.74
N ILE A 376 -5.62 18.23 -2.50
CA ILE A 376 -6.45 17.06 -2.80
C ILE A 376 -7.52 16.82 -1.74
N PHE A 377 -7.19 16.91 -0.44
CA PHE A 377 -8.09 16.55 0.64
C PHE A 377 -8.77 17.76 1.27
N ALA A 378 -10.11 17.78 1.33
CA ALA A 378 -10.88 18.81 2.04
C ALA A 378 -10.59 18.84 3.55
N GLU A 379 -10.35 17.66 4.14
CA GLU A 379 -10.09 17.47 5.56
C GLU A 379 -8.77 16.70 5.73
N THR A 380 -7.99 17.08 6.74
CA THR A 380 -6.70 16.43 7.04
C THR A 380 -6.72 15.78 8.42
N TYR A 381 -5.99 14.68 8.57
CA TYR A 381 -5.97 13.86 9.78
C TYR A 381 -4.53 13.62 10.27
N PRO A 382 -3.83 14.66 10.77
CA PRO A 382 -2.41 14.57 11.12
C PRO A 382 -2.13 13.63 12.30
N SER A 383 -2.99 13.61 13.32
CA SER A 383 -2.83 12.72 14.48
C SER A 383 -2.99 11.25 14.07
N GLU A 384 -4.02 10.95 13.28
CA GLU A 384 -4.27 9.62 12.73
C GLU A 384 -3.16 9.21 11.76
N LEU A 385 -2.60 10.14 10.97
CA LEU A 385 -1.46 9.87 10.10
C LEU A 385 -0.24 9.45 10.91
N VAL A 386 0.12 10.17 11.97
CA VAL A 386 1.25 9.81 12.84
C VAL A 386 1.02 8.44 13.49
N ALA A 387 -0.18 8.20 14.02
CA ALA A 387 -0.53 6.92 14.63
C ALA A 387 -0.49 5.77 13.60
N TYR A 388 -1.02 5.99 12.40
CA TYR A 388 -1.02 4.99 11.33
C TYR A 388 0.39 4.70 10.81
N GLN A 389 1.26 5.70 10.69
CA GLN A 389 2.68 5.49 10.38
C GLN A 389 3.37 4.62 11.44
N GLY A 390 3.01 4.79 12.72
CA GLY A 390 3.43 3.90 13.79
C GLY A 390 2.89 2.47 13.61
N ILE A 391 1.61 2.32 13.30
CA ILE A 391 0.98 1.02 12.98
C ILE A 391 1.71 0.33 11.82
N ALA A 392 1.92 1.02 10.70
CA ALA A 392 2.54 0.48 9.49
C ALA A 392 3.99 0.00 9.73
N ARG A 393 4.74 0.66 10.63
CA ARG A 393 6.07 0.21 11.08
C ARG A 393 6.01 -1.02 12.00
N CYS A 394 4.94 -1.17 12.75
CA CYS A 394 4.72 -2.31 13.65
C CYS A 394 4.20 -3.55 12.91
N GLN A 395 3.65 -3.38 11.71
CA GLN A 395 3.21 -4.48 10.84
C GLN A 395 4.41 -5.07 10.07
N ARG A 396 4.30 -6.35 9.65
CA ARG A 396 5.31 -6.94 8.75
C ARG A 396 5.19 -6.24 7.39
N GLN A 397 6.17 -5.39 7.08
CA GLN A 397 6.34 -4.82 5.74
C GLN A 397 6.66 -5.91 4.73
#